data_AF-A0A950LKL0-F1
#
_entry.id   AF-A0A950LKL0-F1
#
_cell.length_a   1.000
_cell.length_b   1.000
_cell.length_c   1.000
_cell.angle_alpha   90.00
_cell.angle_beta   90.00
_cell.angle_gamma   90.00
#
_symmetry.space_group_name_H-M   'P 1'
#
loop_
_entity.id
_entity.type
_entity.pdbx_description
1 polymer ?
#
loop_
_entity_poly.entity_id
_entity_poly.type
_entity_poly.pdbx_seq_one_letter_code
_entity_poly.pdbx_strand_id
1 'polypeptide(L)'
;MRRRTKLGIGSLAAAVCLATGTAVVATAPASAGSGNMTVFAGKLKAGAFKAAGPATKVALNSPHGVAFDRNTSGDPWAQYEFISDTAFCSVRAVDDLGNLTTIVNAGKHKKNFCGPATPGTASTSLLNAPHGVTYDRIHHQLYIADTGNADVVDVDLTTSTPTLSICPNVLTTSQPLIAPVALSVHGSTGDLYVADTGADIVAHYSYPCSGSAPDIVAGVYGTSGFNGDAQPCTTALLSDPD
;
A
#
# COMPACT_ATOMS: atom_id res chain seq x y z
N MET A 1 -1.84 -40.18 20.97
CA MET A 1 -2.34 -38.84 20.60
C MET A 1 -1.27 -37.79 20.89
N ARG A 2 -0.47 -37.38 19.89
CA ARG A 2 0.47 -36.27 20.05
C ARG A 2 -0.23 -34.99 19.63
N ARG A 3 -0.54 -34.11 20.59
CA ARG A 3 -0.98 -32.74 20.33
C ARG A 3 0.17 -32.01 19.63
N ARG A 4 -0.03 -31.61 18.37
CA ARG A 4 0.85 -30.65 17.71
C ARG A 4 0.54 -29.28 18.30
N THR A 5 1.47 -28.76 19.10
CA THR A 5 1.48 -27.36 19.52
C THR A 5 1.64 -26.52 18.25
N LYS A 6 0.64 -25.70 17.90
CA LYS A 6 0.78 -24.64 16.90
C LYS A 6 1.89 -23.71 17.41
N LEU A 7 3.04 -23.71 16.72
CA LEU A 7 4.08 -22.72 16.93
C LEU A 7 3.57 -21.43 16.28
N GLY A 8 3.19 -20.44 17.11
CA GLY A 8 2.90 -19.10 16.63
C GLY A 8 4.18 -18.46 16.11
N ILE A 9 4.33 -18.43 14.79
CA ILE A 9 5.24 -17.52 14.09
C ILE A 9 4.57 -16.14 14.14
N GLY A 10 5.07 -15.15 14.87
CA GLY A 10 6.40 -14.57 14.71
C GLY A 10 6.34 -13.64 13.50
N SER A 11 6.04 -12.37 13.73
CA SER A 11 5.80 -11.31 12.74
C SER A 11 6.76 -11.33 11.56
N LEU A 12 6.32 -11.85 10.41
CA LEU A 12 7.01 -11.69 9.13
C LEU A 12 7.13 -10.19 8.81
N ALA A 13 8.36 -9.73 8.57
CA ALA A 13 8.64 -8.45 7.95
C ALA A 13 8.86 -8.71 6.46
N ALA A 14 7.99 -8.17 5.62
CA ALA A 14 8.19 -8.12 4.18
C ALA A 14 8.93 -6.83 3.84
N ALA A 15 9.98 -6.94 3.03
CA ALA A 15 10.72 -5.80 2.52
C ALA A 15 10.80 -5.92 1.00
N VAL A 16 10.55 -4.81 0.31
CA VAL A 16 10.83 -4.72 -1.12
C VAL A 16 12.34 -4.58 -1.28
N CYS A 17 12.97 -5.51 -2.01
CA CYS A 17 14.40 -5.46 -2.29
C CYS A 17 14.60 -5.19 -3.79
N LEU A 18 14.92 -3.94 -4.12
CA LEU A 18 15.23 -3.52 -5.49
C LEU A 18 16.74 -3.68 -5.73
N ALA A 19 17.14 -4.79 -6.36
CA ALA A 19 18.47 -4.88 -6.98
C ALA A 19 18.38 -4.46 -8.45
N THR A 20 19.38 -3.77 -8.97
CA THR A 20 19.39 -3.20 -10.33
C THR A 20 18.98 -4.25 -11.38
N GLY A 21 17.81 -4.07 -12.00
CA GLY A 21 17.27 -4.97 -13.03
C GLY A 21 16.36 -6.10 -12.55
N THR A 22 16.09 -6.21 -11.24
CA THR A 22 15.21 -7.24 -10.64
C THR A 22 14.19 -6.61 -9.68
N ALA A 23 12.90 -6.80 -9.95
CA ALA A 23 11.81 -6.40 -9.07
C ALA A 23 11.27 -7.65 -8.36
N VAL A 24 11.70 -7.85 -7.11
CA VAL A 24 11.23 -8.94 -6.23
C VAL A 24 10.87 -8.37 -4.86
N VAL A 25 9.90 -8.99 -4.21
CA VAL A 25 9.59 -8.73 -2.81
C VAL A 25 9.99 -9.95 -1.99
N ALA A 26 10.70 -9.72 -0.89
CA ALA A 26 11.25 -10.76 -0.05
C ALA A 26 10.68 -10.66 1.37
N THR A 27 10.56 -11.80 2.04
CA THR A 27 10.26 -11.86 3.47
C THR A 27 11.45 -12.47 4.21
N ALA A 28 11.63 -12.05 5.45
CA ALA A 28 12.57 -12.67 6.39
C ALA A 28 11.81 -13.15 7.63
N PRO A 29 12.18 -14.32 8.21
CA PRO A 29 11.62 -14.75 9.49
C PRO A 29 12.02 -13.78 10.60
N ALA A 30 11.08 -13.51 11.52
CA ALA A 30 11.21 -12.52 12.61
C ALA A 30 12.32 -12.79 13.65
N SER A 31 13.02 -13.92 13.58
CA SER A 31 13.98 -14.33 14.61
C SER A 31 15.38 -13.80 14.32
N ALA A 32 15.93 -13.05 15.28
CA ALA A 32 17.31 -12.58 15.31
C ALA A 32 18.30 -13.76 15.32
N GLY A 33 18.66 -14.26 14.14
CA GLY A 33 19.62 -15.34 13.97
C GLY A 33 19.63 -15.82 12.52
N SER A 34 20.54 -15.27 11.71
CA SER A 34 20.71 -15.53 10.27
C SER A 34 19.40 -15.62 9.48
N GLY A 35 18.70 -14.50 9.32
CA GLY A 35 17.51 -14.42 8.47
C GLY A 35 17.89 -14.48 6.99
N ASN A 36 17.82 -15.65 6.37
CA ASN A 36 17.88 -15.73 4.91
C ASN A 36 16.64 -15.03 4.34
N MET A 37 16.87 -14.08 3.42
CA MET A 37 15.78 -13.50 2.64
C MET A 37 15.26 -14.53 1.64
N THR A 38 13.95 -14.74 1.64
CA THR A 38 13.28 -15.57 0.63
C THR A 38 12.38 -14.71 -0.23
N VAL A 39 12.52 -14.82 -1.55
CA VAL A 39 11.63 -14.16 -2.51
C VAL A 39 10.25 -14.81 -2.43
N PHE A 40 9.22 -14.04 -2.13
CA PHE A 40 7.84 -14.52 -2.14
C PHE A 40 7.08 -14.09 -3.40
N ALA A 41 7.42 -12.94 -3.98
CA ALA A 41 6.79 -12.42 -5.19
C ALA A 41 7.78 -11.77 -6.16
N GLY A 42 7.45 -11.82 -7.44
CA GLY A 42 8.29 -11.31 -8.52
C GLY A 42 9.26 -12.36 -9.05
N LYS A 43 9.78 -12.09 -10.25
CA LYS A 43 10.80 -12.92 -10.89
C LYS A 43 12.05 -12.07 -11.16
N LEU A 44 13.23 -12.68 -11.16
CA LEU A 44 14.54 -12.03 -11.34
C LEU A 44 14.81 -11.49 -12.77
N LYS A 45 13.80 -11.40 -13.63
CA LYS A 45 13.95 -10.86 -14.99
C LYS A 45 12.77 -9.95 -15.28
N ALA A 46 13.02 -8.85 -16.00
CA ALA A 46 11.95 -8.06 -16.58
C ALA A 46 10.98 -8.96 -17.39
N GLY A 47 9.72 -8.58 -17.42
CA GLY A 47 8.70 -9.32 -18.15
C GLY A 47 7.47 -8.50 -18.41
N ALA A 48 6.67 -8.95 -19.37
CA ALA A 48 5.34 -8.39 -19.57
C ALA A 48 4.45 -8.68 -18.36
N PHE A 49 3.51 -7.77 -18.14
CA PHE A 49 2.44 -7.92 -17.16
C PHE A 49 1.72 -9.26 -17.30
N LYS A 50 1.40 -9.88 -16.17
CA LYS A 50 0.45 -10.99 -16.07
C LYS A 50 -0.47 -10.75 -14.89
N ALA A 51 -1.77 -10.84 -15.12
CA ALA A 51 -2.76 -10.56 -14.07
C ALA A 51 -2.74 -11.58 -12.92
N ALA A 52 -2.30 -12.82 -13.18
CA ALA A 52 -2.28 -13.89 -12.18
C ALA A 52 -1.23 -14.96 -12.48
N GLY A 53 -0.93 -15.79 -11.47
CA GLY A 53 -0.08 -16.98 -11.55
C GLY A 53 0.75 -17.17 -10.27
N PRO A 54 1.65 -18.18 -10.22
CA PRO A 54 2.54 -18.35 -9.07
C PRO A 54 3.36 -17.08 -8.83
N ALA A 55 3.35 -16.54 -7.61
CA ALA A 55 3.87 -15.21 -7.31
C ALA A 55 5.35 -15.04 -7.69
N THR A 56 6.16 -16.08 -7.49
CA THR A 56 7.59 -16.12 -7.87
C THR A 56 7.86 -16.25 -9.38
N LYS A 57 6.81 -16.37 -10.20
CA LYS A 57 6.88 -16.52 -11.67
C LYS A 57 6.25 -15.35 -12.42
N VAL A 58 5.46 -14.52 -11.76
CA VAL A 58 4.93 -13.27 -12.30
C VAL A 58 6.01 -12.19 -12.23
N ALA A 59 6.14 -11.37 -13.27
CA ALA A 59 7.01 -10.20 -13.23
C ALA A 59 6.32 -9.06 -12.47
N LEU A 60 7.02 -8.46 -11.52
CA LEU A 60 6.68 -7.16 -10.97
C LEU A 60 7.51 -6.09 -11.68
N ASN A 61 7.11 -4.83 -11.58
CA ASN A 61 7.81 -3.70 -12.17
C ASN A 61 7.83 -2.52 -11.20
N SER A 62 8.99 -2.33 -10.56
CA SER A 62 9.22 -1.30 -9.53
C SER A 62 8.17 -1.34 -8.41
N PRO A 63 7.96 -2.48 -7.72
CA PRO A 63 7.09 -2.48 -6.55
C PRO A 63 7.66 -1.57 -5.46
N HIS A 64 6.80 -0.94 -4.63
CA HIS A 64 7.24 -0.03 -3.57
C HIS A 64 6.67 -0.36 -2.19
N GLY A 65 5.36 -0.56 -2.09
CA GLY A 65 4.66 -0.80 -0.85
C GLY A 65 4.27 -2.28 -0.70
N VAL A 66 4.26 -2.75 0.55
CA VAL A 66 3.71 -4.05 0.92
C VAL A 66 2.86 -3.93 2.18
N ALA A 67 1.66 -4.52 2.17
CA ALA A 67 0.78 -4.64 3.32
C ALA A 67 0.37 -6.10 3.53
N PHE A 68 0.10 -6.49 4.76
CA PHE A 68 -0.21 -7.88 5.11
C PHE A 68 -1.54 -7.95 5.87
N ASP A 69 -2.44 -8.84 5.45
CA ASP A 69 -3.62 -9.20 6.24
C ASP A 69 -3.28 -10.34 7.23
N ARG A 70 -3.19 -10.02 8.54
CA ARG A 70 -2.97 -11.01 9.61
C ARG A 70 -4.25 -11.69 10.11
N ASN A 71 -5.39 -11.47 9.47
CA ASN A 71 -6.66 -11.97 9.95
C ASN A 71 -6.83 -13.47 9.69
N THR A 72 -7.36 -14.19 10.68
CA THR A 72 -7.36 -15.67 10.70
C THR A 72 -8.67 -16.33 10.30
N SER A 73 -9.73 -15.58 9.93
CA SER A 73 -10.91 -16.11 9.22
C SER A 73 -12.05 -15.09 9.17
N GLY A 74 -12.73 -14.97 8.02
CA GLY A 74 -14.02 -14.28 7.89
C GLY A 74 -14.18 -13.43 6.62
N ASP A 75 -13.06 -12.95 6.07
CA ASP A 75 -12.99 -12.12 4.86
C ASP A 75 -12.38 -12.92 3.68
N PRO A 76 -12.92 -12.78 2.44
CA PRO A 76 -12.30 -13.27 1.21
C PRO A 76 -10.79 -13.04 1.02
N TRP A 77 -10.22 -12.00 1.62
CA TRP A 77 -8.80 -11.62 1.47
C TRP A 77 -7.95 -11.89 2.71
N ALA A 78 -8.43 -12.74 3.62
CA ALA A 78 -7.67 -13.18 4.78
C ALA A 78 -6.34 -13.83 4.38
N GLN A 79 -5.26 -13.46 5.07
CA GLN A 79 -3.88 -13.95 4.83
C GLN A 79 -3.27 -13.57 3.49
N TYR A 80 -3.73 -12.50 2.84
CA TYR A 80 -3.09 -11.98 1.64
C TYR A 80 -1.98 -10.97 1.95
N GLU A 81 -0.94 -10.96 1.11
CA GLU A 81 -0.01 -9.84 1.01
C GLU A 81 -0.33 -8.97 -0.20
N PHE A 82 -0.55 -7.68 0.05
CA PHE A 82 -0.80 -6.69 -0.98
C PHE A 82 0.49 -5.99 -1.37
N ILE A 83 0.73 -5.82 -2.67
CA ILE A 83 1.93 -5.20 -3.21
C ILE A 83 1.48 -4.12 -4.20
N SER A 84 1.92 -2.88 -4.02
CA SER A 84 1.83 -1.90 -5.09
C SER A 84 2.90 -2.21 -6.14
N ASP A 85 2.47 -2.36 -7.38
CA ASP A 85 3.32 -2.64 -8.52
C ASP A 85 3.39 -1.37 -9.37
N THR A 86 4.23 -0.43 -8.92
CA THR A 86 4.14 1.01 -9.24
C THR A 86 4.24 1.28 -10.73
N ALA A 87 5.22 0.71 -11.42
CA ALA A 87 5.39 0.94 -12.86
C ALA A 87 4.43 0.09 -13.71
N PHE A 88 3.66 -0.81 -13.08
CA PHE A 88 2.47 -1.41 -13.65
C PHE A 88 1.18 -0.69 -13.21
N CYS A 89 1.21 0.36 -12.40
CA CYS A 89 0.02 1.13 -12.01
C CYS A 89 -1.11 0.25 -11.45
N SER A 90 -0.75 -0.72 -10.61
CA SER A 90 -1.67 -1.76 -10.17
C SER A 90 -1.33 -2.23 -8.76
N VAL A 91 -2.28 -2.91 -8.12
CA VAL A 91 -2.05 -3.59 -6.85
C VAL A 91 -2.21 -5.09 -7.03
N ARG A 92 -1.22 -5.84 -6.56
CA ARG A 92 -1.16 -7.30 -6.54
C ARG A 92 -1.56 -7.80 -5.16
N ALA A 93 -2.18 -8.96 -5.10
CA ALA A 93 -2.42 -9.69 -3.86
C ALA A 93 -1.82 -11.09 -4.01
N VAL A 94 -1.10 -11.56 -2.99
CA VAL A 94 -0.52 -12.91 -2.93
C VAL A 94 -1.24 -13.69 -1.84
N ASP A 95 -1.73 -14.88 -2.14
CA ASP A 95 -2.40 -15.74 -1.15
C ASP A 95 -1.38 -16.57 -0.33
N ASP A 96 -1.87 -17.23 0.73
CA ASP A 96 -1.06 -18.10 1.61
C ASP A 96 -0.52 -19.37 0.92
N LEU A 97 -0.95 -19.64 -0.32
CA LEU A 97 -0.46 -20.70 -1.19
C LEU A 97 0.62 -20.20 -2.18
N GLY A 98 0.93 -18.91 -2.18
CA GLY A 98 1.92 -18.29 -3.04
C GLY A 98 1.43 -18.01 -4.47
N ASN A 99 0.12 -17.89 -4.69
CA ASN A 99 -0.46 -17.43 -5.94
C ASN A 99 -0.68 -15.92 -5.89
N LEU A 100 -0.28 -15.24 -6.95
CA LEU A 100 -0.52 -13.83 -7.17
C LEU A 100 -1.76 -13.62 -8.03
N THR A 101 -2.59 -12.67 -7.65
CA THR A 101 -3.68 -12.09 -8.43
C THR A 101 -3.57 -10.57 -8.46
N THR A 102 -4.14 -9.93 -9.47
CA THR A 102 -4.21 -8.46 -9.55
C THR A 102 -5.58 -8.01 -9.09
N ILE A 103 -5.60 -7.13 -8.09
CA ILE A 103 -6.85 -6.71 -7.43
C ILE A 103 -7.29 -5.31 -7.86
N VAL A 104 -6.32 -4.44 -8.18
CA VAL A 104 -6.59 -3.12 -8.78
C VAL A 104 -5.88 -3.05 -10.13
N ASN A 105 -6.60 -2.57 -11.15
CA ASN A 105 -6.11 -2.47 -12.52
C ASN A 105 -5.62 -3.82 -13.11
N ALA A 106 -6.51 -4.81 -13.14
CA ALA A 106 -6.25 -6.16 -13.67
C ALA A 106 -6.45 -6.26 -15.20
N GLY A 107 -6.71 -5.14 -15.87
CA GLY A 107 -6.97 -5.07 -17.30
C GLY A 107 -5.81 -5.62 -18.14
N LYS A 108 -6.02 -5.83 -19.44
CA LYS A 108 -4.92 -6.17 -20.35
C LYS A 108 -4.12 -4.90 -20.61
N HIS A 109 -2.91 -4.80 -20.04
CA HIS A 109 -1.97 -3.68 -20.19
C HIS A 109 -1.63 -3.41 -21.67
N LYS A 110 -2.53 -2.69 -22.34
CA LYS A 110 -2.36 -2.03 -23.65
C LYS A 110 -2.49 -0.51 -23.40
N LYS A 111 -2.34 0.34 -24.43
CA LYS A 111 -2.29 1.82 -24.32
C LYS A 111 -3.16 2.39 -23.17
N ASN A 112 -2.60 3.31 -22.38
CA ASN A 112 -3.23 3.99 -21.23
C ASN A 112 -3.53 3.06 -20.03
N PHE A 113 -2.58 2.21 -19.64
CA PHE A 113 -2.74 1.34 -18.46
C PHE A 113 -2.60 2.08 -17.13
N CYS A 114 -1.99 3.27 -17.12
CA CYS A 114 -2.04 4.21 -15.99
C CYS A 114 -2.99 5.35 -16.35
N GLY A 115 -3.63 5.93 -15.35
CA GLY A 115 -4.50 7.09 -15.56
C GLY A 115 -5.15 7.56 -14.26
N PRO A 116 -6.06 8.53 -14.36
CA PRO A 116 -6.83 9.02 -13.21
C PRO A 116 -7.55 7.87 -12.52
N ALA A 117 -7.56 7.87 -11.19
CA ALA A 117 -8.35 6.92 -10.43
C ALA A 117 -9.83 7.02 -10.81
N THR A 118 -10.47 5.88 -11.02
CA THR A 118 -11.91 5.81 -11.37
C THR A 118 -12.65 4.96 -10.34
N PRO A 119 -13.60 5.53 -9.57
CA PRO A 119 -14.40 4.76 -8.63
C PRO A 119 -15.20 3.64 -9.32
N GLY A 120 -15.41 2.52 -8.63
CA GLY A 120 -16.15 1.36 -9.16
C GLY A 120 -15.41 0.05 -8.94
N THR A 121 -15.54 -0.91 -9.86
CA THR A 121 -14.87 -2.22 -9.72
C THR A 121 -13.36 -2.06 -9.82
N ALA A 122 -12.64 -2.41 -8.74
CA ALA A 122 -11.20 -2.17 -8.60
C ALA A 122 -10.37 -2.81 -9.74
N SER A 123 -10.76 -4.00 -10.20
CA SER A 123 -10.05 -4.70 -11.28
C SER A 123 -10.06 -3.96 -12.63
N THR A 124 -10.97 -3.00 -12.80
CA THR A 124 -11.06 -2.13 -14.00
C THR A 124 -10.72 -0.67 -13.72
N SER A 125 -10.54 -0.30 -12.45
CA SER A 125 -10.10 1.03 -12.06
C SER A 125 -8.63 1.23 -12.40
N LEU A 126 -8.28 2.45 -12.80
CA LEU A 126 -6.90 2.85 -13.06
C LEU A 126 -6.25 3.40 -11.80
N LEU A 127 -4.92 3.37 -11.80
CA LEU A 127 -4.05 4.07 -10.86
C LEU A 127 -2.94 4.75 -11.67
N ASN A 128 -2.15 5.61 -11.05
CA ASN A 128 -0.97 6.21 -11.62
C ASN A 128 0.17 6.26 -10.60
N ALA A 129 1.19 5.43 -10.81
CA ALA A 129 2.34 5.31 -9.91
C ALA A 129 1.95 5.13 -8.42
N PRO A 130 1.19 4.06 -8.07
CA PRO A 130 0.88 3.79 -6.67
C PRO A 130 2.14 3.41 -5.88
N HIS A 131 2.37 4.06 -4.75
CA HIS A 131 3.54 3.79 -3.87
C HIS A 131 3.14 3.03 -2.62
N GLY A 132 2.67 3.70 -1.57
CA GLY A 132 2.31 3.08 -0.30
C GLY A 132 1.01 2.28 -0.41
N VAL A 133 0.96 1.18 0.31
CA VAL A 133 -0.26 0.42 0.57
C VAL A 133 -0.33 0.08 2.06
N THR A 134 -1.52 0.18 2.65
CA THR A 134 -1.77 -0.26 4.04
C THR A 134 -3.14 -0.88 4.15
N TYR A 135 -3.30 -1.84 5.04
CA TYR A 135 -4.54 -2.60 5.19
C TYR A 135 -5.15 -2.39 6.58
N ASP A 136 -6.38 -1.91 6.60
CA ASP A 136 -7.21 -1.84 7.78
C ASP A 136 -7.94 -3.17 7.99
N ARG A 137 -7.38 -3.99 8.88
CA ARG A 137 -7.93 -5.30 9.23
C ARG A 137 -9.28 -5.25 9.98
N ILE A 138 -9.65 -4.10 10.57
CA ILE A 138 -10.91 -3.99 11.34
C ILE A 138 -12.06 -3.78 10.36
N HIS A 139 -11.83 -2.95 9.35
CA HIS A 139 -12.86 -2.55 8.40
C HIS A 139 -12.74 -3.24 7.03
N HIS A 140 -11.68 -4.02 6.81
CA HIS A 140 -11.39 -4.71 5.56
C HIS A 140 -11.17 -3.74 4.39
N GLN A 141 -10.48 -2.64 4.66
CA GLN A 141 -10.14 -1.61 3.66
C GLN A 141 -8.65 -1.65 3.34
N LEU A 142 -8.31 -1.64 2.06
CA LEU A 142 -6.95 -1.40 1.60
C LEU A 142 -6.83 0.05 1.12
N TYR A 143 -5.92 0.81 1.74
CA TYR A 143 -5.61 2.17 1.31
C TYR A 143 -4.35 2.16 0.44
N ILE A 144 -4.38 2.96 -0.63
CA ILE A 144 -3.32 3.07 -1.63
C ILE A 144 -2.99 4.54 -1.82
N ALA A 145 -1.70 4.88 -1.74
CA ALA A 145 -1.22 6.19 -2.12
C ALA A 145 -1.02 6.18 -3.63
N ASP A 146 -1.97 6.79 -4.35
CA ASP A 146 -1.95 6.89 -5.80
C ASP A 146 -1.14 8.12 -6.22
N THR A 147 0.16 8.08 -5.91
CA THR A 147 1.08 9.22 -5.87
C THR A 147 1.07 10.05 -7.16
N GLY A 148 1.03 9.40 -8.32
CA GLY A 148 1.03 10.09 -9.61
C GLY A 148 -0.28 10.81 -9.94
N ASN A 149 -1.35 10.56 -9.18
CA ASN A 149 -2.63 11.27 -9.26
C ASN A 149 -2.83 12.25 -8.09
N ALA A 150 -1.89 12.34 -7.14
CA ALA A 150 -2.04 13.10 -5.90
C ALA A 150 -3.28 12.69 -5.07
N ASP A 151 -3.65 11.40 -5.15
CA ASP A 151 -4.85 10.86 -4.53
C ASP A 151 -4.51 9.81 -3.47
N VAL A 152 -5.42 9.66 -2.51
CA VAL A 152 -5.49 8.50 -1.64
C VAL A 152 -6.74 7.72 -2.03
N VAL A 153 -6.56 6.44 -2.31
CA VAL A 153 -7.61 5.55 -2.79
C VAL A 153 -7.94 4.55 -1.70
N ASP A 154 -9.23 4.32 -1.45
CA ASP A 154 -9.71 3.20 -0.65
C ASP A 154 -10.21 2.07 -1.56
N VAL A 155 -9.91 0.84 -1.16
CA VAL A 155 -10.41 -0.37 -1.79
C VAL A 155 -11.11 -1.21 -0.74
N ASP A 156 -12.42 -1.37 -0.91
CA ASP A 156 -13.25 -2.24 -0.11
C ASP A 156 -13.02 -3.71 -0.49
N LEU A 157 -12.51 -4.47 0.49
CA LEU A 157 -12.20 -5.88 0.38
C LEU A 157 -13.21 -6.78 1.12
N THR A 158 -14.31 -6.23 1.66
CA THR A 158 -15.34 -7.03 2.36
C THR A 158 -15.97 -8.11 1.48
N THR A 159 -15.83 -8.01 0.15
CA THR A 159 -16.31 -9.01 -0.82
C THR A 159 -15.19 -9.51 -1.74
N SER A 160 -15.43 -10.64 -2.41
CA SER A 160 -14.52 -11.18 -3.42
C SER A 160 -14.43 -10.33 -4.70
N THR A 161 -15.24 -9.29 -4.83
CA THR A 161 -15.18 -8.33 -5.94
C THR A 161 -14.85 -6.95 -5.38
N PRO A 162 -13.56 -6.59 -5.26
CA PRO A 162 -13.18 -5.35 -4.64
C PRO A 162 -13.72 -4.13 -5.38
N THR A 163 -14.14 -3.12 -4.63
CA THR A 163 -14.55 -1.82 -5.16
C THR A 163 -13.60 -0.73 -4.70
N LEU A 164 -13.34 0.22 -5.59
CA LEU A 164 -12.42 1.32 -5.37
C LEU A 164 -13.21 2.63 -5.24
N SER A 165 -12.82 3.45 -4.27
CA SER A 165 -13.29 4.83 -4.07
C SER A 165 -12.09 5.77 -3.82
N ILE A 166 -12.29 7.07 -3.93
CA ILE A 166 -11.23 8.08 -3.74
C ILE A 166 -11.54 8.87 -2.47
N CYS A 167 -10.58 8.96 -1.56
CA CYS A 167 -10.68 9.81 -0.38
C CYS A 167 -10.54 11.30 -0.79
N PRO A 168 -11.12 12.27 -0.06
CA PRO A 168 -10.90 13.68 -0.34
C PRO A 168 -9.41 14.02 -0.35
N ASN A 169 -8.95 14.66 -1.43
CA ASN A 169 -7.54 15.00 -1.64
C ASN A 169 -7.23 16.48 -1.40
N VAL A 170 -8.14 17.21 -0.74
CA VAL A 170 -8.00 18.64 -0.46
C VAL A 170 -8.21 18.87 1.04
N LEU A 171 -7.18 19.37 1.72
CA LEU A 171 -7.22 19.70 3.15
C LEU A 171 -8.02 20.98 3.37
N THR A 172 -7.69 22.01 2.60
CA THR A 172 -8.41 23.29 2.50
C THR A 172 -8.41 23.76 1.05
N THR A 173 -9.21 24.77 0.68
CA THR A 173 -9.40 25.22 -0.72
C THR A 173 -8.11 25.57 -1.48
N SER A 174 -6.96 25.73 -0.81
CA SER A 174 -5.66 26.01 -1.44
C SER A 174 -4.55 25.05 -0.99
N GLN A 175 -4.90 23.91 -0.39
CA GLN A 175 -3.97 22.91 0.11
C GLN A 175 -4.42 21.51 -0.34
N PRO A 176 -4.27 21.17 -1.64
CA PRO A 176 -4.43 19.79 -2.10
C PRO A 176 -3.29 18.92 -1.59
N LEU A 177 -3.50 17.60 -1.58
CA LEU A 177 -2.37 16.68 -1.59
C LEU A 177 -1.52 16.92 -2.84
N ILE A 178 -0.21 16.67 -2.75
CA ILE A 178 0.74 16.90 -3.84
C ILE A 178 1.38 15.60 -4.29
N ALA A 179 1.93 14.82 -3.37
CA ALA A 179 2.50 13.50 -3.64
C ALA A 179 2.40 12.63 -2.37
N PRO A 180 1.21 12.07 -2.07
CA PRO A 180 1.08 11.07 -1.01
C PRO A 180 1.95 9.86 -1.36
N VAL A 181 2.81 9.42 -0.45
CA VAL A 181 3.73 8.29 -0.68
C VAL A 181 3.47 7.16 0.30
N ALA A 182 3.51 7.43 1.60
CA ALA A 182 3.34 6.40 2.61
C ALA A 182 2.06 6.56 3.41
N LEU A 183 1.55 5.42 3.89
CA LEU A 183 0.27 5.31 4.55
C LEU A 183 0.42 4.40 5.78
N SER A 184 -0.25 4.76 6.87
CA SER A 184 -0.42 3.87 8.02
C SER A 184 -1.83 3.99 8.58
N VAL A 185 -2.37 2.87 9.06
CA VAL A 185 -3.70 2.84 9.70
C VAL A 185 -3.52 2.63 11.18
N HIS A 186 -4.22 3.44 11.97
CA HIS A 186 -4.29 3.25 13.41
C HIS A 186 -5.14 2.02 13.73
N GLY A 187 -4.47 1.00 14.27
CA GLY A 187 -4.99 -0.36 14.32
C GLY A 187 -6.20 -0.61 15.21
N SER A 188 -6.78 0.37 15.88
CA SER A 188 -8.05 0.23 16.62
C SER A 188 -9.17 1.15 16.15
N THR A 189 -8.84 2.26 15.50
CA THR A 189 -9.83 3.26 15.05
C THR A 189 -10.07 3.20 13.55
N GLY A 190 -9.10 2.70 12.77
CA GLY A 190 -9.13 2.75 11.31
C GLY A 190 -8.66 4.09 10.74
N ASP A 191 -8.28 5.04 11.60
CA ASP A 191 -7.81 6.35 11.13
C ASP A 191 -6.55 6.19 10.28
N LEU A 192 -6.51 6.91 9.17
CA LEU A 192 -5.45 6.82 8.17
C LEU A 192 -4.52 8.03 8.29
N TYR A 193 -3.22 7.77 8.34
CA TYR A 193 -2.16 8.77 8.34
C TYR A 193 -1.38 8.65 7.04
N VAL A 194 -1.17 9.77 6.37
CA VAL A 194 -0.62 9.85 5.01
C VAL A 194 0.58 10.78 5.02
N ALA A 195 1.76 10.26 4.74
CA ALA A 195 2.92 11.08 4.44
C ALA A 195 2.77 11.63 3.01
N ASP A 196 2.57 12.94 2.91
CA ASP A 196 2.57 13.65 1.63
C ASP A 196 3.94 14.30 1.44
N THR A 197 4.81 13.55 0.75
CA THR A 197 6.18 13.96 0.45
C THR A 197 6.21 15.26 -0.34
N GLY A 198 5.25 15.47 -1.25
CA GLY A 198 5.20 16.66 -2.08
C GLY A 198 4.76 17.92 -1.33
N ALA A 199 4.05 17.75 -0.22
CA ALA A 199 3.58 18.83 0.64
C ALA A 199 4.36 18.96 1.96
N ASP A 200 5.35 18.09 2.21
CA ASP A 200 6.14 18.00 3.46
C ASP A 200 5.25 17.94 4.73
N ILE A 201 4.15 17.18 4.67
CA ILE A 201 3.22 17.02 5.79
C ILE A 201 2.85 15.56 6.04
N VAL A 202 2.30 15.32 7.22
CA VAL A 202 1.48 14.13 7.49
C VAL A 202 0.02 14.58 7.59
N ALA A 203 -0.80 14.11 6.65
CA ALA A 203 -2.24 14.29 6.65
C ALA A 203 -2.92 13.15 7.42
N HIS A 204 -4.03 13.44 8.07
CA HIS A 204 -4.83 12.49 8.83
C HIS A 204 -6.27 12.46 8.30
N TYR A 205 -6.84 11.26 8.23
CA TYR A 205 -8.22 11.02 7.90
C TYR A 205 -8.87 10.22 9.03
N SER A 206 -9.97 10.73 9.57
CA SER A 206 -10.86 9.90 10.40
C SER A 206 -11.50 8.81 9.55
N TYR A 207 -11.64 7.61 10.11
CA TYR A 207 -12.37 6.55 9.42
C TYR A 207 -13.89 6.87 9.31
N PRO A 208 -14.54 6.62 8.16
CA PRO A 208 -13.94 6.27 6.86
C PRO A 208 -13.34 7.51 6.18
N CYS A 209 -12.27 7.32 5.40
CA CYS A 209 -11.58 8.44 4.74
C CYS A 209 -12.50 9.25 3.79
N SER A 210 -13.57 8.64 3.27
CA SER A 210 -14.52 9.28 2.34
C SER A 210 -15.43 10.31 3.00
N GLY A 211 -15.46 10.39 4.34
CA GLY A 211 -16.42 11.21 5.07
C GLY A 211 -16.07 12.70 5.17
N SER A 212 -14.80 13.04 5.40
CA SER A 212 -14.37 14.42 5.69
C SER A 212 -13.03 14.74 5.05
N ALA A 213 -12.77 16.03 4.84
CA ALA A 213 -11.46 16.50 4.40
C ALA A 213 -10.40 16.11 5.45
N PRO A 214 -9.18 15.72 5.00
CA PRO A 214 -8.08 15.45 5.92
C PRO A 214 -7.58 16.70 6.62
N ASP A 215 -6.98 16.52 7.80
CA ASP A 215 -6.29 17.55 8.56
C ASP A 215 -4.77 17.32 8.62
N ILE A 216 -3.99 18.36 8.91
CA ILE A 216 -2.53 18.25 9.08
C ILE A 216 -2.25 17.90 10.54
N VAL A 217 -1.60 16.76 10.76
CA VAL A 217 -1.17 16.32 12.10
C VAL A 217 0.33 16.52 12.33
N ALA A 218 1.14 16.64 11.28
CA ALA A 218 2.54 17.03 11.36
C ALA A 218 3.01 17.76 10.09
N GLY A 219 4.02 18.61 10.23
CA GLY A 219 4.57 19.40 9.13
C GLY A 219 3.89 20.74 8.93
N VAL A 220 4.50 21.59 8.10
CA VAL A 220 3.94 22.85 7.63
C VAL A 220 3.82 22.77 6.12
N TYR A 221 2.58 22.84 5.63
CA TYR A 221 2.26 22.64 4.21
C TYR A 221 3.18 23.42 3.27
N GLY A 222 3.85 22.71 2.37
CA GLY A 222 4.72 23.27 1.34
C GLY A 222 6.03 23.88 1.86
N THR A 223 6.40 23.59 3.11
CA THR A 223 7.62 24.11 3.73
C THR A 223 8.52 22.96 4.18
N SER A 224 9.43 22.57 3.29
CA SER A 224 10.46 21.58 3.60
C SER A 224 11.52 22.11 4.56
N GLY A 225 11.99 21.28 5.50
CA GLY A 225 13.21 21.54 6.26
C GLY A 225 13.27 20.82 7.61
N PHE A 226 14.14 21.33 8.48
CA PHE A 226 14.27 20.89 9.86
C PHE A 226 14.47 22.12 10.75
N ASN A 227 13.64 22.27 11.79
CA ASN A 227 13.72 23.37 12.74
C ASN A 227 14.00 22.90 14.18
N GLY A 228 14.54 21.68 14.35
CA GLY A 228 14.82 21.07 15.65
C GLY A 228 13.74 20.09 16.10
N ASP A 229 14.12 19.18 16.98
CA ASP A 229 13.18 18.26 17.63
C ASP A 229 12.39 18.94 18.75
N ALA A 230 11.35 18.26 19.24
CA ALA A 230 10.48 18.68 20.34
C ALA A 230 9.66 19.97 20.06
N GLN A 231 9.52 20.37 18.80
CA GLN A 231 8.49 21.32 18.38
C GLN A 231 7.12 20.64 18.37
N PRO A 232 6.00 21.39 18.54
CA PRO A 232 4.68 20.88 18.23
C PRO A 232 4.64 20.35 16.80
N CYS A 233 4.04 19.18 16.58
CA CYS A 233 4.06 18.48 15.28
C CYS A 233 3.61 19.36 14.10
N THR A 234 2.59 20.19 14.30
CA THR A 234 2.03 21.10 13.28
C THR A 234 2.87 22.36 13.00
N THR A 235 3.99 22.51 13.70
CA THR A 235 4.98 23.58 13.50
C THR A 235 6.39 23.05 13.24
N ALA A 236 6.58 21.74 13.36
CA ALA A 236 7.81 21.08 12.94
C ALA A 236 7.90 21.13 11.41
N LEU A 237 9.11 21.35 10.89
CA LEU A 237 9.38 21.19 9.47
C LEU A 237 9.74 19.72 9.20
N LEU A 238 9.22 19.19 8.11
CA LEU A 238 9.57 17.87 7.59
C LEU A 238 10.31 18.05 6.26
N SER A 239 11.09 17.06 5.87
CA SER A 239 11.67 16.99 4.53
C SER A 239 11.50 15.58 4.01
N ASP A 240 10.80 15.46 2.89
CA ASP A 240 10.55 14.20 2.19
C ASP A 240 10.03 13.07 3.11
N PRO A 241 8.91 13.27 3.85
CA PRO A 241 8.35 12.20 4.68
C PRO A 241 7.90 11.01 3.80
N ASP A 242 8.30 9.79 4.17
CA ASP A 242 8.02 8.52 3.49
C ASP A 242 7.72 7.35 4.45
#